data_AF-A0A7V0QRJ0-F1
#
_entry.id   AF-A0A7V0QRJ0-F1
#
_cell.length_a   1.000
_cell.length_b   1.000
_cell.length_c   1.000
_cell.angle_alpha   90.00
_cell.angle_beta   90.00
_cell.angle_gamma   90.00
#
_symmetry.space_group_name_H-M   'P 1'
#
loop_
_entity.id
_entity.type
_entity.pdbx_description
1 polymer ?
#
loop_
_entity_poly.entity_id
_entity_poly.type
_entity_poly.pdbx_seq_one_letter_code
_entity_poly.pdbx_strand_id
1 'polypeptide(L)'
;MCGVFGISGDNNKEVGRLTYLGLYALQHRGEESAGIVVFDKKRVKHYEGMGLVNEVFDEKVIKSLSGEVAVGHVRYSTTGGSVAKNIQPFLVTHKKDYIAVAHNGNLTNASTLRDSMEEKGSIFQTSMDSEIITHLLTSCDQREIEERVVSSLLKLEGAYSLVLMFNDVLVGARDPYGFKPLCLGKLGDTYILCSETCALDLIQAEYVRDIERGEVVFIHKGKLQSIKPFPKKQEAKCIFEYIYFARPDSNIFGRNVYLVRKTLGKQLADECPVDCDFVMPIPDSGNYAAVGFAQESNLPLEVGMVRNHYV
;
A
#
# COMPACT_ATOMS: atom_id res chain seq x y z
N MET A 1 5.12 0.18 -8.13
CA MET A 1 5.31 0.14 -6.66
C MET A 1 3.96 -0.13 -6.05
N CYS A 2 3.73 -1.26 -5.38
CA CYS A 2 2.37 -1.73 -5.02
C CYS A 2 1.54 -0.78 -4.13
N GLY A 3 0.22 -1.01 -4.11
CA GLY A 3 -0.72 -0.36 -3.19
C GLY A 3 -1.34 -1.39 -2.25
N VAL A 4 -1.48 -1.02 -0.97
CA VAL A 4 -2.14 -1.85 0.06
C VAL A 4 -3.36 -1.12 0.62
N PHE A 5 -4.39 -1.89 0.95
CA PHE A 5 -5.60 -1.41 1.60
C PHE A 5 -6.06 -2.40 2.67
N GLY A 6 -6.55 -1.91 3.80
CA GLY A 6 -7.11 -2.72 4.87
C GLY A 6 -8.27 -2.00 5.53
N ILE A 7 -9.28 -2.75 5.95
CA ILE A 7 -10.45 -2.20 6.63
C ILE A 7 -10.94 -3.17 7.70
N SER A 8 -11.30 -2.63 8.86
CA SER A 8 -11.86 -3.40 9.99
C SER A 8 -13.10 -2.68 10.50
N GLY A 9 -14.27 -3.25 10.20
CA GLY A 9 -15.57 -2.71 10.57
C GLY A 9 -16.47 -3.81 11.13
N ASP A 10 -16.72 -3.77 12.45
CA ASP A 10 -17.39 -4.87 13.18
C ASP A 10 -18.87 -5.07 12.86
N ASN A 11 -19.45 -4.25 11.99
CA ASN A 11 -20.83 -4.39 11.53
C ASN A 11 -21.01 -3.94 10.07
N ASN A 12 -19.92 -3.60 9.38
CA ASN A 12 -20.00 -3.13 8.01
C ASN A 12 -19.82 -4.30 7.04
N LYS A 13 -20.92 -4.83 6.52
CA LYS A 13 -20.87 -5.94 5.55
C LYS A 13 -20.27 -5.56 4.20
N GLU A 14 -20.02 -4.27 3.96
CA GLU A 14 -19.49 -3.75 2.70
C GLU A 14 -17.96 -3.68 2.66
N VAL A 15 -17.23 -4.28 3.63
CA VAL A 15 -15.76 -4.27 3.64
C VAL A 15 -15.12 -4.72 2.32
N GLY A 16 -15.71 -5.70 1.62
CA GLY A 16 -15.22 -6.12 0.30
C GLY A 16 -15.42 -5.05 -0.77
N ARG A 17 -16.57 -4.38 -0.80
CA ARG A 17 -16.85 -3.27 -1.73
C ARG A 17 -15.99 -2.05 -1.44
N LEU A 18 -15.83 -1.69 -0.18
CA LEU A 18 -14.96 -0.58 0.23
C LEU A 18 -13.48 -0.88 -0.09
N THR A 19 -13.05 -2.12 0.10
CA THR A 19 -11.70 -2.56 -0.31
C THR A 19 -11.55 -2.48 -1.83
N TYR A 20 -12.51 -2.95 -2.61
CA TYR A 20 -12.51 -2.82 -4.07
C TYR A 20 -12.36 -1.35 -4.51
N LEU A 21 -13.16 -0.44 -3.96
CA LEU A 21 -13.08 0.99 -4.27
C LEU A 21 -11.73 1.58 -3.85
N GLY A 22 -11.25 1.24 -2.65
CA GLY A 22 -9.93 1.66 -2.17
C GLY A 22 -8.79 1.20 -3.08
N LEU A 23 -8.83 -0.05 -3.56
CA LEU A 23 -7.86 -0.56 -4.54
C LEU A 23 -8.00 0.12 -5.91
N TYR A 24 -9.22 0.39 -6.36
CA TYR A 24 -9.47 1.11 -7.60
C TYR A 24 -8.86 2.52 -7.56
N ALA A 25 -8.97 3.23 -6.43
CA ALA A 25 -8.28 4.51 -6.23
C ALA A 25 -6.75 4.40 -6.24
N LEU A 26 -6.21 3.22 -5.89
CA LEU A 26 -4.78 2.94 -5.87
C LEU A 26 -4.27 2.25 -7.14
N GLN A 27 -5.10 2.08 -8.19
CA GLN A 27 -4.75 1.31 -9.40
C GLN A 27 -3.44 1.77 -10.04
N HIS A 28 -3.12 3.08 -9.99
CA HIS A 28 -1.86 3.63 -10.53
C HIS A 28 -0.61 3.10 -9.84
N ARG A 29 -0.75 2.45 -8.68
CA ARG A 29 0.37 1.80 -7.97
C ARG A 29 0.74 0.45 -8.59
N GLY A 30 -0.16 -0.20 -9.34
CA GLY A 30 0.12 -1.49 -9.95
C GLY A 30 -1.04 -2.01 -10.78
N GLU A 31 -0.73 -2.50 -11.98
CA GLU A 31 -1.71 -2.86 -13.01
C GLU A 31 -1.63 -4.34 -13.40
N GLU A 32 -0.70 -5.08 -12.78
CA GLU A 32 -0.39 -6.46 -13.13
C GLU A 32 -1.32 -7.46 -12.45
N SER A 33 -1.75 -7.17 -11.22
CA SER A 33 -2.71 -8.01 -10.50
C SER A 33 -3.37 -7.30 -9.32
N ALA A 34 -4.52 -7.85 -8.90
CA ALA A 34 -5.23 -7.40 -7.73
C ALA A 34 -5.80 -8.59 -6.94
N GLY A 35 -5.93 -8.42 -5.62
CA GLY A 35 -6.45 -9.45 -4.72
C GLY A 35 -7.14 -8.85 -3.51
N ILE A 36 -8.17 -9.54 -3.01
CA ILE A 36 -8.91 -9.19 -1.80
C ILE A 36 -9.14 -10.45 -0.97
N VAL A 37 -8.77 -10.37 0.30
CA VAL A 37 -9.06 -11.35 1.34
C VAL A 37 -10.02 -10.74 2.35
N VAL A 38 -11.09 -11.46 2.69
CA VAL A 38 -12.11 -11.02 3.66
C VAL A 38 -12.37 -12.10 4.71
N PHE A 39 -12.39 -11.73 5.99
CA PHE A 39 -12.80 -12.60 7.10
C PHE A 39 -14.24 -12.32 7.53
N ASP A 40 -15.08 -13.36 7.60
CA ASP A 40 -16.53 -13.28 7.85
C ASP A 40 -16.98 -13.72 9.26
N LYS A 41 -16.09 -13.63 10.26
CA LYS A 41 -16.17 -14.15 11.65
C LYS A 41 -15.75 -15.60 11.81
N LYS A 42 -15.89 -16.41 10.77
CA LYS A 42 -15.68 -17.86 10.88
C LYS A 42 -14.72 -18.38 9.82
N ARG A 43 -14.79 -17.81 8.62
CA ARG A 43 -14.05 -18.27 7.46
C ARG A 43 -13.46 -17.07 6.74
N VAL A 44 -12.49 -17.39 5.90
CA VAL A 44 -11.90 -16.45 4.95
C VAL A 44 -12.49 -16.67 3.57
N LYS A 45 -12.72 -15.58 2.86
CA LYS A 45 -13.04 -15.54 1.44
C LYS A 45 -11.88 -14.85 0.74
N HIS A 46 -11.41 -15.45 -0.34
CA HIS A 46 -10.26 -14.96 -1.07
C HIS A 46 -10.59 -14.95 -2.55
N TYR A 47 -10.32 -13.82 -3.21
CA TYR A 47 -10.40 -13.72 -4.65
C TYR A 47 -9.24 -12.86 -5.15
N GLU A 48 -8.55 -13.35 -6.17
CA GLU A 48 -7.39 -12.70 -6.76
C GLU A 48 -7.29 -13.02 -8.26
N GLY A 49 -6.65 -12.14 -9.02
CA GLY A 49 -6.49 -12.29 -10.45
C GLY A 49 -5.43 -11.38 -11.05
N MET A 50 -4.94 -11.76 -12.22
CA MET A 50 -4.07 -10.90 -13.04
C MET A 50 -4.92 -9.82 -13.72
N GLY A 51 -4.32 -8.66 -13.95
CA GLY A 51 -4.95 -7.50 -14.60
C GLY A 51 -5.42 -6.44 -13.62
N LEU A 52 -6.23 -5.53 -14.14
CA LEU A 52 -6.74 -4.36 -13.43
C LEU A 52 -7.81 -4.74 -12.40
N VAL A 53 -8.00 -3.91 -11.39
CA VAL A 53 -9.00 -4.12 -10.32
C VAL A 53 -10.41 -4.32 -10.88
N ASN A 54 -10.81 -3.54 -11.88
CA ASN A 54 -12.12 -3.66 -12.53
C ASN A 54 -12.26 -4.88 -13.44
N GLU A 55 -11.16 -5.49 -13.87
CA GLU A 55 -11.15 -6.73 -14.65
C GLU A 55 -11.19 -7.96 -13.74
N VAL A 56 -10.51 -7.89 -12.60
CA VAL A 56 -10.44 -8.97 -11.61
C VAL A 56 -11.75 -9.09 -10.82
N PHE A 57 -12.38 -7.98 -10.43
CA PHE A 57 -13.54 -7.98 -9.54
C PHE A 57 -14.81 -7.53 -10.24
N ASP A 58 -15.64 -8.49 -10.65
CA ASP A 58 -17.01 -8.20 -11.09
C ASP A 58 -17.97 -8.03 -9.90
N GLU A 59 -19.19 -7.55 -10.18
CA GLU A 59 -20.22 -7.34 -9.15
C GLU A 59 -20.62 -8.60 -8.36
N LYS A 60 -20.50 -9.78 -8.97
CA LYS A 60 -20.81 -11.06 -8.30
C LYS A 60 -19.70 -11.41 -7.31
N VAL A 61 -18.44 -11.22 -7.70
CA VAL A 61 -17.27 -11.40 -6.84
C VAL A 61 -17.33 -10.41 -5.67
N ILE A 62 -17.55 -9.12 -5.94
CA ILE A 62 -17.63 -8.08 -4.90
C ILE A 62 -18.71 -8.43 -3.87
N LYS A 63 -19.90 -8.83 -4.31
CA LYS A 63 -20.99 -9.26 -3.41
C LYS A 63 -20.65 -10.49 -2.57
N SER A 64 -19.81 -11.38 -3.09
CA SER A 64 -19.38 -12.57 -2.35
C SER A 64 -18.42 -12.22 -1.20
N LEU A 65 -17.63 -11.16 -1.35
CA LEU A 65 -16.59 -10.68 -0.41
C LEU A 65 -17.17 -9.88 0.77
N SER A 66 -18.21 -10.40 1.42
CA SER A 66 -18.79 -9.80 2.64
C SER A 66 -18.13 -10.35 3.91
N GLY A 67 -17.84 -9.49 4.89
CA GLY A 67 -17.26 -9.86 6.19
C GLY A 67 -17.08 -8.67 7.12
N GLU A 68 -16.09 -8.72 8.02
CA GLU A 68 -15.77 -7.65 8.99
C GLU A 68 -14.37 -7.07 8.82
N VAL A 69 -13.43 -7.89 8.37
CA VAL A 69 -12.05 -7.46 8.11
C VAL A 69 -11.70 -7.84 6.69
N ALA A 70 -11.13 -6.88 5.96
CA ALA A 70 -10.65 -7.13 4.62
C ALA A 70 -9.25 -6.53 4.42
N VAL A 71 -8.45 -7.21 3.62
CA VAL A 71 -7.14 -6.77 3.16
C VAL A 71 -7.12 -6.90 1.65
N GLY A 72 -6.61 -5.87 0.99
CA GLY A 72 -6.51 -5.78 -0.45
C GLY A 72 -5.13 -5.33 -0.91
N HIS A 73 -4.78 -5.69 -2.13
CA HIS A 73 -3.51 -5.31 -2.73
C HIS A 73 -3.66 -5.10 -4.25
N VAL A 74 -2.96 -4.10 -4.78
CA VAL A 74 -2.69 -3.91 -6.22
C VAL A 74 -1.20 -4.01 -6.46
N ARG A 75 -0.80 -4.85 -7.42
CA ARG A 75 0.59 -5.25 -7.61
C ARG A 75 1.20 -4.54 -8.81
N TYR A 76 2.40 -4.01 -8.58
CA TYR A 76 3.38 -3.74 -9.63
C TYR A 76 4.47 -4.79 -9.57
N SER A 77 4.91 -5.29 -10.72
CA SER A 77 5.97 -6.29 -10.79
C SER A 77 7.33 -5.63 -10.54
N THR A 78 7.70 -5.47 -9.26
CA THR A 78 9.06 -5.04 -8.87
C THR A 78 10.00 -6.24 -8.76
N THR A 79 9.63 -7.20 -7.90
CA THR A 79 10.41 -8.38 -7.53
C THR A 79 9.54 -9.62 -7.71
N GLY A 80 10.12 -10.67 -8.33
CA GLY A 80 9.38 -11.84 -8.78
C GLY A 80 8.59 -11.57 -10.06
N GLY A 81 8.51 -12.56 -10.94
CA GLY A 81 7.85 -12.41 -12.24
C GLY A 81 6.38 -11.96 -12.14
N SER A 82 5.84 -11.47 -13.27
CA SER A 82 4.40 -11.24 -13.45
C SER A 82 3.69 -12.57 -13.68
N VAL A 83 3.51 -13.31 -12.59
CA VAL A 83 2.90 -14.65 -12.58
C VAL A 83 1.83 -14.73 -11.50
N ALA A 84 0.77 -15.50 -11.76
CA ALA A 84 -0.39 -15.60 -10.87
C ALA A 84 -0.03 -16.04 -9.43
N LYS A 85 1.02 -16.86 -9.26
CA LYS A 85 1.50 -17.27 -7.93
C LYS A 85 2.05 -16.13 -7.08
N ASN A 86 2.34 -14.97 -7.68
CA ASN A 86 2.86 -13.79 -6.99
C ASN A 86 1.77 -12.72 -6.75
N ILE A 87 0.48 -13.09 -6.86
CA ILE A 87 -0.61 -12.18 -6.49
C ILE A 87 -0.70 -12.11 -4.96
N GLN A 88 -1.14 -10.95 -4.46
CA GLN A 88 -1.33 -10.66 -3.04
C GLN A 88 -2.76 -10.17 -2.83
N PRO A 89 -3.32 -10.26 -1.60
CA PRO A 89 -2.67 -10.66 -0.35
C PRO A 89 -2.30 -12.15 -0.28
N PHE A 90 -1.11 -12.47 0.24
CA PHE A 90 -0.71 -13.87 0.43
C PHE A 90 -1.41 -14.44 1.65
N LEU A 91 -2.28 -15.44 1.44
CA LEU A 91 -3.13 -16.04 2.46
C LEU A 91 -2.63 -17.44 2.84
N VAL A 92 -2.45 -17.68 4.13
CA VAL A 92 -2.21 -19.02 4.70
C VAL A 92 -3.15 -19.33 5.85
N THR A 93 -3.28 -20.61 6.16
CA THR A 93 -3.94 -21.09 7.38
C THR A 93 -2.94 -21.84 8.25
N HIS A 94 -2.78 -21.44 9.51
CA HIS A 94 -1.85 -22.08 10.45
C HIS A 94 -2.43 -22.10 11.86
N LYS A 95 -2.45 -23.29 12.52
CA LYS A 95 -2.95 -23.47 13.90
C LYS A 95 -4.32 -22.81 14.17
N LYS A 96 -5.23 -22.83 13.18
CA LYS A 96 -6.58 -22.20 13.16
C LYS A 96 -6.61 -20.69 12.90
N ASP A 97 -5.47 -20.03 12.71
CA ASP A 97 -5.41 -18.65 12.27
C ASP A 97 -5.42 -18.56 10.74
N TYR A 98 -6.25 -17.67 10.21
CA TYR A 98 -6.14 -17.16 8.85
C TYR A 98 -5.24 -15.94 8.87
N ILE A 99 -4.13 -16.02 8.12
CA ILE A 99 -3.13 -14.97 8.05
C ILE A 99 -3.06 -14.48 6.60
N ALA A 100 -3.39 -13.21 6.36
CA ALA A 100 -3.24 -12.59 5.05
C ALA A 100 -2.22 -11.45 5.12
N VAL A 101 -1.31 -11.38 4.14
CA VAL A 101 -0.24 -10.38 4.10
C VAL A 101 -0.29 -9.61 2.78
N ALA A 102 -0.50 -8.30 2.87
CA ALA A 102 -0.32 -7.36 1.77
C ALA A 102 0.88 -6.44 2.06
N HIS A 103 1.82 -6.38 1.12
CA HIS A 103 3.10 -5.71 1.29
C HIS A 103 3.40 -4.74 0.15
N ASN A 104 3.67 -3.49 0.52
CA ASN A 104 4.33 -2.51 -0.36
C ASN A 104 5.73 -2.22 0.18
N GLY A 105 6.77 -2.63 -0.55
CA GLY A 105 8.15 -2.49 -0.12
C GLY A 105 9.07 -3.48 -0.80
N ASN A 106 10.28 -3.62 -0.25
CA ASN A 106 11.25 -4.62 -0.64
C ASN A 106 12.15 -4.96 0.56
N LEU A 107 12.25 -6.25 0.88
CA LEU A 107 13.12 -6.74 1.93
C LEU A 107 14.54 -6.96 1.38
N THR A 108 15.52 -6.31 1.98
CA THR A 108 16.93 -6.39 1.54
C THR A 108 17.61 -7.68 1.99
N ASN A 109 17.12 -8.30 3.07
CA ASN A 109 17.61 -9.58 3.60
C ASN A 109 16.71 -10.77 3.21
N ALA A 110 15.86 -10.63 2.19
CA ALA A 110 14.92 -11.65 1.75
C ALA A 110 15.59 -13.00 1.42
N SER A 111 16.67 -12.97 0.63
CA SER A 111 17.39 -14.20 0.24
C SER A 111 17.96 -14.93 1.45
N THR A 112 18.65 -14.21 2.33
CA THR A 112 19.23 -14.78 3.56
C THR A 112 18.16 -15.40 4.46
N LEU A 113 17.01 -14.74 4.61
CA LEU A 113 15.89 -15.27 5.39
C LEU A 113 15.31 -16.53 4.75
N ARG A 114 15.14 -16.53 3.43
CA ARG A 114 14.62 -17.66 2.65
C ARG A 114 15.52 -18.88 2.78
N ASP A 115 16.82 -18.71 2.54
CA ASP A 115 17.81 -19.80 2.62
C ASP A 115 17.80 -20.44 4.02
N SER A 116 17.83 -19.63 5.09
CA SER A 116 17.79 -20.13 6.47
C SER A 116 16.49 -20.88 6.80
N MET A 117 15.37 -20.53 6.17
CA MET A 117 14.09 -21.20 6.35
C MET A 117 14.02 -22.51 5.57
N GLU A 118 14.54 -22.53 4.33
CA GLU A 118 14.62 -23.73 3.49
C GLU A 118 15.55 -24.79 4.12
N GLU A 119 16.68 -24.38 4.72
CA GLU A 119 17.56 -25.27 5.50
C GLU A 119 16.85 -25.92 6.69
N LYS A 120 15.85 -25.25 7.27
CA LYS A 120 15.00 -25.77 8.35
C LYS A 120 13.78 -26.56 7.86
N GLY A 121 13.67 -26.77 6.55
CA GLY A 121 12.61 -27.55 5.92
C GLY A 121 11.36 -26.74 5.52
N SER A 122 11.44 -25.40 5.49
CA SER A 122 10.33 -24.59 4.95
C SER A 122 10.25 -24.73 3.43
N ILE A 123 9.04 -24.75 2.89
CA ILE A 123 8.79 -24.82 1.45
C ILE A 123 8.18 -23.49 1.02
N PHE A 124 8.76 -22.87 -0.02
CA PHE A 124 8.23 -21.66 -0.63
C PHE A 124 7.59 -21.96 -1.98
N GLN A 125 6.42 -21.36 -2.22
CA GLN A 125 5.63 -21.50 -3.44
C GLN A 125 5.81 -20.30 -4.37
N THR A 126 6.21 -19.16 -3.81
CA THR A 126 6.27 -17.86 -4.48
C THR A 126 7.68 -17.29 -4.36
N SER A 127 7.91 -16.18 -5.05
CA SER A 127 9.14 -15.40 -4.93
C SER A 127 8.90 -14.07 -4.20
N MET A 128 7.85 -13.99 -3.38
CA MET A 128 7.41 -12.76 -2.75
C MET A 128 7.95 -12.63 -1.32
N ASP A 129 8.31 -11.41 -0.95
CA ASP A 129 8.61 -11.04 0.43
C ASP A 129 7.46 -11.37 1.40
N SER A 130 6.20 -11.26 0.94
CA SER A 130 5.00 -11.56 1.74
C SER A 130 4.96 -13.01 2.23
N GLU A 131 5.51 -13.95 1.47
CA GLU A 131 5.62 -15.35 1.90
C GLU A 131 6.68 -15.50 2.99
N ILE A 132 7.82 -14.82 2.88
CA ILE A 132 8.84 -14.78 3.94
C ILE A 132 8.26 -14.22 5.24
N ILE A 133 7.52 -13.12 5.17
CA ILE A 133 6.83 -12.52 6.32
C ILE A 133 5.87 -13.54 6.94
N THR A 134 5.14 -14.28 6.11
CA THR A 134 4.21 -15.31 6.57
C THR A 134 4.91 -16.49 7.26
N HIS A 135 6.05 -16.96 6.75
CA HIS A 135 6.87 -17.96 7.43
C HIS A 135 7.39 -17.46 8.77
N LEU A 136 7.80 -16.19 8.86
CA LEU A 136 8.24 -15.59 10.12
C LEU A 136 7.10 -15.49 11.15
N LEU A 137 5.89 -15.19 10.71
CA LEU A 137 4.72 -15.11 11.58
C LEU A 137 4.30 -16.52 12.06
N THR A 138 4.31 -17.52 11.19
CA THR A 138 3.85 -18.87 11.53
C THR A 138 4.87 -19.69 12.33
N SER A 139 6.17 -19.43 12.16
CA SER A 139 7.26 -20.07 12.93
C SER A 139 7.50 -19.44 14.31
N CYS A 140 6.76 -18.40 14.67
CA CYS A 140 6.90 -17.74 15.96
C CYS A 140 6.09 -18.48 17.04
N ASP A 141 6.74 -18.78 18.17
CA ASP A 141 6.13 -19.51 19.29
C ASP A 141 5.33 -18.61 20.25
N GLN A 142 5.30 -17.29 20.00
CA GLN A 142 4.52 -16.37 20.82
C GLN A 142 3.02 -16.62 20.66
N ARG A 143 2.29 -16.52 21.78
CA ARG A 143 0.83 -16.75 21.82
C ARG A 143 0.05 -15.52 21.38
N GLU A 144 0.47 -14.36 21.85
CA GLU A 144 -0.21 -13.10 21.56
C GLU A 144 0.14 -12.60 20.16
N ILE A 145 -0.87 -12.10 19.44
CA ILE A 145 -0.72 -11.62 18.06
C ILE A 145 0.29 -10.46 18.02
N GLU A 146 0.27 -9.56 19.02
CA GLU A 146 1.21 -8.44 19.04
C GLU A 146 2.66 -8.91 19.13
N GLU A 147 2.97 -9.78 20.08
CA GLU A 147 4.33 -10.30 20.27
C GLU A 147 4.81 -11.09 19.05
N ARG A 148 3.92 -11.86 18.43
CA ARG A 148 4.17 -12.59 17.19
C ARG A 148 4.55 -11.65 16.05
N VAL A 149 3.72 -10.65 15.78
CA VAL A 149 3.99 -9.64 14.74
C VAL A 149 5.30 -8.92 15.02
N VAL A 150 5.48 -8.39 16.23
CA VAL A 150 6.70 -7.62 16.58
C VAL A 150 7.95 -8.47 16.42
N SER A 151 7.95 -9.70 16.93
CA SER A 151 9.10 -10.61 16.84
C SER A 151 9.46 -10.98 15.41
N SER A 152 8.46 -11.12 14.52
CA SER A 152 8.67 -11.36 13.10
C SER A 152 9.23 -10.12 12.39
N LEU A 153 8.68 -8.94 12.65
CA LEU A 153 9.11 -7.70 12.00
C LEU A 153 10.51 -7.25 12.43
N LEU A 154 10.96 -7.59 13.65
CA LEU A 154 12.32 -7.30 14.11
C LEU A 154 13.41 -8.01 13.31
N LYS A 155 13.06 -9.07 12.56
CA LYS A 155 13.98 -9.83 11.70
C LYS A 155 14.09 -9.26 10.28
N LEU A 156 13.23 -8.31 9.93
CA LEU A 156 13.14 -7.76 8.58
C LEU A 156 14.11 -6.59 8.40
N GLU A 157 14.79 -6.57 7.27
CA GLU A 157 15.58 -5.43 6.80
C GLU A 157 15.05 -4.93 5.45
N GLY A 158 15.07 -3.62 5.24
CA GLY A 158 14.57 -2.98 4.03
C GLY A 158 13.38 -2.07 4.28
N ALA A 159 12.58 -1.87 3.24
CA ALA A 159 11.42 -0.99 3.27
C ALA A 159 10.14 -1.81 3.27
N TYR A 160 9.18 -1.44 4.12
CA TYR A 160 7.86 -2.08 4.12
C TYR A 160 6.77 -1.15 4.67
N SER A 161 5.63 -1.18 4.00
CA SER A 161 4.32 -0.82 4.54
C SER A 161 3.42 -2.03 4.38
N LEU A 162 2.95 -2.53 5.51
CA LEU A 162 2.23 -3.78 5.62
C LEU A 162 0.80 -3.52 6.07
N VAL A 163 -0.11 -4.26 5.45
CA VAL A 163 -1.45 -4.50 5.97
C VAL A 163 -1.60 -6.00 6.12
N LEU A 164 -1.82 -6.45 7.35
CA LEU A 164 -1.97 -7.86 7.70
C LEU A 164 -3.36 -8.11 8.28
N MET A 165 -3.86 -9.32 8.09
CA MET A 165 -5.05 -9.82 8.78
C MET A 165 -4.69 -11.05 9.58
N PHE A 166 -5.09 -11.07 10.85
CA PHE A 166 -5.12 -12.26 11.70
C PHE A 166 -6.56 -12.48 12.15
N ASN A 167 -7.30 -13.35 11.47
CA ASN A 167 -8.74 -13.55 11.70
C ASN A 167 -9.50 -12.18 11.70
N ASP A 168 -9.96 -11.73 12.86
CA ASP A 168 -10.69 -10.49 13.11
C ASP A 168 -9.81 -9.31 13.59
N VAL A 169 -8.49 -9.44 13.47
CA VAL A 169 -7.52 -8.38 13.79
C VAL A 169 -6.87 -7.87 12.51
N LEU A 170 -7.03 -6.58 12.23
CA LEU A 170 -6.31 -5.88 11.18
C LEU A 170 -5.05 -5.26 11.76
N VAL A 171 -3.91 -5.44 11.10
CA VAL A 171 -2.62 -4.91 11.55
C VAL A 171 -2.02 -4.04 10.47
N GLY A 172 -1.60 -2.84 10.84
CA GLY A 172 -0.79 -1.95 10.01
C GLY A 172 0.62 -1.87 10.55
N ALA A 173 1.64 -1.97 9.71
CA ALA A 173 3.02 -1.78 10.15
C ALA A 173 3.84 -1.02 9.12
N ARG A 174 4.72 -0.14 9.61
CA ARG A 174 5.63 0.63 8.76
C ARG A 174 7.06 0.46 9.23
N ASP A 175 7.98 0.33 8.29
CA ASP A 175 9.40 0.12 8.60
C ASP A 175 9.99 1.27 9.46
N PRO A 176 11.06 1.01 10.25
CA PRO A 176 11.65 2.00 11.14
C PRO A 176 12.20 3.27 10.47
N TYR A 177 12.47 3.23 9.16
CA TYR A 177 12.91 4.37 8.37
C TYR A 177 11.73 5.20 7.84
N GLY A 178 10.54 4.61 7.76
CA GLY A 178 9.34 5.21 7.21
C GLY A 178 9.41 5.35 5.69
N PHE A 179 10.00 4.37 5.00
CA PHE A 179 10.34 4.51 3.58
C PHE A 179 9.10 4.59 2.67
N LYS A 180 8.17 3.64 2.83
CA LYS A 180 6.89 3.60 2.09
C LYS A 180 5.76 4.30 2.87
N PRO A 181 4.77 4.89 2.18
CA PRO A 181 3.64 5.53 2.83
C PRO A 181 2.58 4.52 3.29
N LEU A 182 1.99 4.83 4.43
CA LEU A 182 0.82 4.16 4.98
C LEU A 182 0.09 5.16 5.86
N CYS A 183 -1.21 5.33 5.63
CA CYS A 183 -2.05 6.24 6.41
C CYS A 183 -3.24 5.51 7.02
N LEU A 184 -3.75 6.10 8.09
CA LEU A 184 -4.92 5.69 8.82
C LEU A 184 -6.08 6.62 8.47
N GLY A 185 -7.19 6.02 8.04
CA GLY A 185 -8.47 6.68 7.86
C GLY A 185 -9.55 6.10 8.75
N LYS A 186 -10.71 6.77 8.78
CA LYS A 186 -11.87 6.34 9.54
C LYS A 186 -13.16 6.64 8.77
N LEU A 187 -14.06 5.66 8.68
CA LEU A 187 -15.40 5.81 8.10
C LEU A 187 -16.43 5.40 9.16
N GLY A 188 -17.07 6.38 9.80
CA GLY A 188 -17.88 6.11 11.00
C GLY A 188 -17.01 5.48 12.08
N ASP A 189 -17.34 4.28 12.56
CA ASP A 189 -16.54 3.55 13.55
C ASP A 189 -15.53 2.56 12.92
N THR A 190 -15.43 2.52 11.60
CA THR A 190 -14.57 1.60 10.86
C THR A 190 -13.21 2.23 10.61
N TYR A 191 -12.13 1.54 10.95
CA TYR A 191 -10.77 2.00 10.65
C TYR A 191 -10.28 1.43 9.33
N ILE A 192 -9.52 2.25 8.60
CA ILE A 192 -8.97 1.93 7.28
C ILE A 192 -7.47 2.21 7.28
N LEU A 193 -6.69 1.32 6.67
CA LEU A 193 -5.27 1.51 6.39
C LEU A 193 -5.07 1.53 4.87
N CYS A 194 -4.37 2.51 4.34
CA CYS A 194 -4.10 2.55 2.90
C CYS A 194 -2.79 3.26 2.55
N SER A 195 -2.21 2.93 1.39
CA SER A 195 -0.94 3.54 0.95
C SER A 195 -1.03 5.04 0.70
N GLU A 196 -2.19 5.55 0.29
CA GLU A 196 -2.40 6.98 0.00
C GLU A 196 -3.79 7.46 0.46
N THR A 197 -3.89 8.75 0.79
CA THR A 197 -5.15 9.36 1.24
C THR A 197 -6.21 9.39 0.16
N CYS A 198 -5.83 9.37 -1.10
CA CYS A 198 -6.73 9.40 -2.24
C CYS A 198 -7.69 8.18 -2.31
N ALA A 199 -7.32 7.08 -1.64
CA ALA A 199 -8.20 5.94 -1.41
C ALA A 199 -9.28 6.20 -0.36
N LEU A 200 -8.96 7.02 0.66
CA LEU A 200 -9.93 7.48 1.66
C LEU A 200 -10.94 8.44 1.03
N ASP A 201 -10.46 9.36 0.20
CA ASP A 201 -11.29 10.37 -0.47
C ASP A 201 -12.40 9.73 -1.32
N LEU A 202 -12.06 8.67 -2.09
CA LEU A 202 -13.03 7.98 -2.94
C LEU A 202 -14.17 7.31 -2.15
N ILE A 203 -13.87 6.79 -0.96
CA ILE A 203 -14.86 6.13 -0.10
C ILE A 203 -15.40 7.08 0.99
N GLN A 204 -15.09 8.38 0.91
CA GLN A 204 -15.52 9.42 1.84
C GLN A 204 -15.11 9.12 3.30
N ALA A 205 -13.96 8.49 3.49
CA ALA A 205 -13.39 8.27 4.81
C ALA A 205 -12.57 9.50 5.26
N GLU A 206 -12.64 9.82 6.55
CA GLU A 206 -11.83 10.86 7.17
C GLU A 206 -10.37 10.41 7.24
N TYR A 207 -9.44 11.26 6.82
CA TYR A 207 -8.02 11.08 7.11
C TYR A 207 -7.75 11.37 8.59
N VAL A 208 -7.16 10.40 9.30
CA VAL A 208 -6.81 10.56 10.71
C VAL A 208 -5.36 11.02 10.86
N ARG A 209 -4.42 10.24 10.31
CA ARG A 209 -2.97 10.53 10.34
C ARG A 209 -2.18 9.53 9.50
N ASP A 210 -0.91 9.81 9.27
CA ASP A 210 0.05 8.81 8.80
C ASP A 210 0.33 7.77 9.89
N ILE A 211 0.58 6.53 9.49
CA ILE A 211 1.24 5.55 10.36
C ILE A 211 2.70 5.96 10.49
N GLU A 212 3.16 6.13 11.72
CA GLU A 212 4.51 6.61 12.01
C GLU A 212 5.57 5.55 11.66
N ARG A 213 6.81 6.00 11.46
CA ARG A 213 7.94 5.09 11.20
C ARG A 213 8.20 4.16 12.38
N GLY A 214 8.30 2.86 12.12
CA GLY A 214 8.41 1.84 13.16
C GLY A 214 7.15 1.73 14.03
N GLU A 215 6.01 2.25 13.58
CA GLU A 215 4.74 2.02 14.27
C GLU A 215 4.12 0.70 13.80
N VAL A 216 3.55 -0.03 14.74
CA VAL A 216 2.64 -1.13 14.50
C VAL A 216 1.30 -0.79 15.15
N VAL A 217 0.24 -0.82 14.36
CA VAL A 217 -1.13 -0.62 14.83
C VAL A 217 -1.92 -1.91 14.74
N PHE A 218 -2.70 -2.19 15.77
CA PHE A 218 -3.62 -3.32 15.85
C PHE A 218 -5.03 -2.75 15.95
N ILE A 219 -5.90 -3.19 15.05
CA ILE A 219 -7.29 -2.76 14.98
C ILE A 219 -8.15 -4.00 15.17
N HIS A 220 -8.95 -3.97 16.23
CA HIS A 220 -9.84 -5.06 16.58
C HIS A 220 -11.05 -4.52 17.31
N LYS A 221 -12.26 -4.93 16.89
CA LYS A 221 -13.50 -4.54 17.55
C LYS A 221 -13.67 -3.01 17.71
N GLY A 222 -13.32 -2.26 16.65
CA GLY A 222 -13.43 -0.81 16.61
C GLY A 222 -12.42 -0.10 17.51
N LYS A 223 -11.44 -0.82 18.06
CA LYS A 223 -10.38 -0.27 18.90
C LYS A 223 -9.05 -0.28 18.14
N LEU A 224 -8.37 0.85 18.20
CA LEU A 224 -7.02 1.04 17.68
C LEU A 224 -6.03 1.01 18.85
N GLN A 225 -5.05 0.10 18.78
CA GLN A 225 -3.88 0.07 19.64
C GLN A 225 -2.65 0.37 18.80
N SER A 226 -1.76 1.22 19.32
CA SER A 226 -0.52 1.64 18.63
C SER A 226 0.68 1.35 19.52
N ILE A 227 1.71 0.73 18.94
CA ILE A 227 2.99 0.47 19.59
C ILE A 227 4.15 0.83 18.68
N LYS A 228 5.31 1.14 19.28
CA LYS A 228 6.56 1.47 18.56
C LYS A 228 7.71 0.59 19.09
N PRO A 229 7.78 -0.68 18.66
CA PRO A 229 8.68 -1.65 19.27
C PRO A 229 10.13 -1.54 18.76
N PHE A 230 10.39 -0.75 17.73
CA PHE A 230 11.70 -0.66 17.10
C PHE A 230 12.56 0.46 17.70
N PRO A 231 13.90 0.30 17.70
CA PRO A 231 14.79 1.40 17.99
C PRO A 231 14.63 2.51 16.94
N LYS A 232 14.79 3.77 17.37
CA LYS A 232 14.74 4.92 16.46
C LYS A 232 15.86 4.80 15.41
N LYS A 233 15.49 4.85 14.13
CA LYS A 233 16.42 4.95 12.99
C LYS A 233 16.46 6.37 12.43
N GLN A 234 17.33 6.63 11.46
CA GLN A 234 17.25 7.85 10.67
C GLN A 234 16.04 7.76 9.71
N GLU A 235 15.31 8.86 9.52
CA GLU A 235 14.20 8.87 8.57
C GLU A 235 14.72 8.82 7.13
N ALA A 236 14.10 7.98 6.29
CA ALA A 236 14.45 7.83 4.88
C ALA A 236 13.20 7.65 4.02
N LYS A 237 12.38 8.70 3.91
CA LYS A 237 11.18 8.71 3.07
C LYS A 237 11.54 8.57 1.58
N CYS A 238 10.75 7.78 0.84
CA CYS A 238 10.94 7.64 -0.59
C CYS A 238 10.58 8.94 -1.33
N ILE A 239 11.58 9.72 -1.75
CA ILE A 239 11.37 10.97 -2.51
C ILE A 239 10.63 10.75 -3.83
N PHE A 240 10.77 9.56 -4.43
CA PHE A 240 10.08 9.16 -5.65
C PHE A 240 8.56 9.10 -5.53
N GLU A 241 8.01 9.01 -4.31
CA GLU A 241 6.57 9.17 -4.09
C GLU A 241 6.12 10.57 -4.54
N TYR A 242 6.85 11.62 -4.14
CA TYR A 242 6.55 12.98 -4.57
C TYR A 242 6.87 13.23 -6.04
N ILE A 243 7.98 12.69 -6.55
CA ILE A 243 8.41 12.95 -7.93
C ILE A 243 7.44 12.31 -8.93
N TYR A 244 7.00 11.07 -8.70
CA TYR A 244 6.33 10.29 -9.75
C TYR A 244 5.20 9.39 -9.25
N PHE A 245 5.44 8.57 -8.23
CA PHE A 245 4.56 7.42 -7.95
C PHE A 245 3.20 7.78 -7.37
N ALA A 246 3.14 8.77 -6.48
CA ALA A 246 1.91 9.10 -5.78
C ALA A 246 0.92 9.84 -6.67
N ARG A 247 -0.36 9.71 -6.35
CA ARG A 247 -1.41 10.48 -7.00
C ARG A 247 -1.33 11.95 -6.53
N PRO A 248 -1.48 12.94 -7.42
CA PRO A 248 -1.32 14.36 -7.09
C PRO A 248 -2.27 14.91 -6.02
N ASP A 249 -3.46 14.33 -5.92
CA ASP A 249 -4.48 14.64 -4.90
C ASP A 249 -4.18 14.01 -3.54
N SER A 250 -3.19 13.12 -3.44
CA SER A 250 -2.78 12.52 -2.16
C SER A 250 -1.99 13.48 -1.28
N ASN A 251 -2.16 13.33 0.03
CA ASN A 251 -1.23 13.80 1.04
C ASN A 251 -0.34 12.64 1.46
N ILE A 252 0.97 12.76 1.24
CA ILE A 252 1.95 11.76 1.64
C ILE A 252 3.00 12.41 2.52
N PHE A 253 3.37 11.75 3.62
CA PHE A 253 4.35 12.24 4.59
C PHE A 253 4.04 13.66 5.09
N GLY A 254 2.76 13.97 5.25
CA GLY A 254 2.27 15.29 5.66
C GLY A 254 2.33 16.41 4.61
N ARG A 255 2.55 16.11 3.32
CA ARG A 255 2.52 17.11 2.24
C ARG A 255 1.67 16.65 1.07
N ASN A 256 0.94 17.59 0.47
CA ASN A 256 0.21 17.36 -0.75
C ASN A 256 1.16 17.17 -1.95
N VAL A 257 0.95 16.11 -2.73
CA VAL A 257 1.83 15.73 -3.85
C VAL A 257 1.81 16.77 -4.97
N TYR A 258 0.64 17.29 -5.34
CA TYR A 258 0.51 18.37 -6.32
C TYR A 258 1.34 19.60 -5.95
N LEU A 259 1.23 20.07 -4.70
CA LEU A 259 1.97 21.24 -4.23
C LEU A 259 3.49 21.01 -4.26
N VAL A 260 3.95 19.82 -3.90
CA VAL A 260 5.38 19.47 -3.99
C VAL A 260 5.85 19.48 -5.44
N ARG A 261 5.15 18.81 -6.36
CA ARG A 261 5.53 18.78 -7.79
C ARG A 261 5.54 20.16 -8.43
N LYS A 262 4.56 20.99 -8.10
CA LYS A 262 4.52 22.38 -8.53
C LYS A 262 5.72 23.18 -8.00
N THR A 263 6.10 22.98 -6.74
CA THR A 263 7.29 23.62 -6.16
C THR A 263 8.58 23.16 -6.85
N LEU A 264 8.70 21.88 -7.19
CA LEU A 264 9.83 21.37 -7.97
C LEU A 264 9.94 22.05 -9.35
N GLY A 265 8.79 22.30 -10.00
CA GLY A 265 8.76 23.05 -11.26
C GLY A 265 9.26 24.49 -11.13
N LYS A 266 8.86 25.18 -10.06
CA LYS A 266 9.36 26.54 -9.75
C LYS A 266 10.87 26.54 -9.55
N GLN A 267 11.37 25.62 -8.72
CA GLN A 267 12.80 25.49 -8.46
C GLN A 267 13.59 25.23 -9.75
N LEU A 268 13.05 24.44 -10.68
CA LEU A 268 13.69 24.19 -11.97
C LEU A 268 13.78 25.45 -12.84
N ALA A 269 12.78 26.34 -12.80
CA ALA A 269 12.83 27.61 -13.52
C ALA A 269 13.92 28.55 -12.97
N ASP A 270 14.09 28.56 -11.65
CA ASP A 270 15.12 29.35 -10.97
C ASP A 270 16.54 28.85 -11.30
N GLU A 271 16.73 27.52 -11.28
CA GLU A 271 18.03 26.89 -11.52
C GLU A 271 18.44 26.89 -12.99
N CYS A 272 17.45 26.77 -13.89
CA CYS A 272 17.66 26.57 -15.32
C CYS A 272 16.74 27.50 -16.16
N PRO A 273 16.89 28.83 -16.06
CA PRO A 273 16.12 29.75 -16.88
C PRO A 273 16.44 29.56 -18.37
N VAL A 274 15.44 29.72 -19.23
CA VAL A 274 15.57 29.54 -20.68
C VAL A 274 14.73 30.57 -21.42
N ASP A 275 15.22 31.04 -22.57
CA ASP A 275 14.48 31.89 -23.50
C ASP A 275 13.63 31.01 -24.42
N CYS A 276 12.32 31.00 -24.21
CA CYS A 276 11.36 30.25 -25.01
C CYS A 276 9.97 30.90 -25.01
N ASP A 277 9.11 30.49 -25.95
CA ASP A 277 7.80 31.11 -26.14
C ASP A 277 6.73 30.59 -25.16
N PHE A 278 6.80 29.31 -24.79
CA PHE A 278 5.84 28.65 -23.91
C PHE A 278 6.42 27.44 -23.19
N VAL A 279 5.68 26.96 -22.19
CA VAL A 279 5.97 25.74 -21.45
C VAL A 279 4.91 24.70 -21.78
N MET A 280 5.31 23.44 -21.94
CA MET A 280 4.40 22.34 -22.23
C MET A 280 4.78 21.10 -21.42
N PRO A 281 3.81 20.42 -20.80
CA PRO A 281 4.09 19.16 -20.09
C PRO A 281 4.16 17.96 -21.04
N ILE A 282 4.85 16.92 -20.58
CA ILE A 282 4.63 15.57 -21.08
C ILE A 282 3.52 14.93 -20.22
N PRO A 283 2.32 14.67 -20.78
CA PRO A 283 1.21 14.16 -19.99
C PRO A 283 1.37 12.65 -19.67
N ASP A 284 0.96 12.19 -18.50
CA ASP A 284 0.33 12.96 -17.40
C ASP A 284 1.32 13.40 -16.31
N SER A 285 2.51 12.80 -16.29
CA SER A 285 3.47 12.91 -15.19
C SER A 285 4.06 14.32 -15.04
N GLY A 286 4.32 15.01 -16.15
CA GLY A 286 4.95 16.34 -16.16
C GLY A 286 4.00 17.50 -15.88
N ASN A 287 2.68 17.27 -15.88
CA ASN A 287 1.66 18.32 -15.83
C ASN A 287 1.88 19.32 -14.68
N TYR A 288 2.14 18.82 -13.48
CA TYR A 288 2.21 19.66 -12.28
C TYR A 288 3.51 20.44 -12.14
N ALA A 289 4.63 19.83 -12.55
CA ALA A 289 5.90 20.51 -12.61
C ALA A 289 5.88 21.62 -13.67
N ALA A 290 5.28 21.36 -14.84
CA ALA A 290 5.13 22.37 -15.90
C ALA A 290 4.30 23.58 -15.44
N VAL A 291 3.23 23.37 -14.66
CA VAL A 291 2.47 24.47 -14.03
C VAL A 291 3.39 25.33 -13.14
N GLY A 292 4.24 24.70 -12.34
CA GLY A 292 5.20 25.40 -11.49
C GLY A 292 6.22 26.22 -12.28
N PHE A 293 6.83 25.57 -13.27
CA PHE A 293 7.84 26.19 -14.13
C PHE A 293 7.27 27.37 -14.92
N ALA A 294 6.10 27.21 -15.55
CA ALA A 294 5.45 28.27 -16.32
C ALA A 294 5.13 29.51 -15.47
N GLN A 295 4.66 29.29 -14.24
CA GLN A 295 4.33 30.38 -13.31
C GLN A 295 5.57 31.14 -12.83
N GLU A 296 6.68 30.45 -12.57
CA GLU A 296 7.92 31.09 -12.13
C GLU A 296 8.62 31.81 -13.28
N SER A 297 8.64 31.22 -14.48
CA SER A 297 9.23 31.82 -15.69
C SER A 297 8.34 32.90 -16.33
N ASN A 298 7.12 33.12 -15.84
CA ASN A 298 6.11 34.01 -16.42
C ASN A 298 5.84 33.72 -17.92
N LEU A 299 5.74 32.44 -18.27
CA LEU A 299 5.48 31.95 -19.61
C LEU A 299 4.07 31.33 -19.70
N PRO A 300 3.42 31.38 -20.88
CA PRO A 300 2.17 30.65 -21.09
C PRO A 300 2.41 29.13 -20.97
N LEU A 301 1.44 28.45 -20.35
CA LEU A 301 1.39 26.98 -20.30
C LEU A 301 0.47 26.48 -21.41
N GLU A 302 1.03 25.74 -22.35
CA GLU A 302 0.31 25.20 -23.51
C GLU A 302 0.18 23.67 -23.44
N VAL A 303 -0.91 23.15 -24.00
CA VAL A 303 -1.16 21.70 -24.10
C VAL A 303 -0.91 21.25 -25.54
N GLY A 304 0.37 21.13 -25.89
CA GLY A 304 0.78 20.66 -27.22
C GLY A 304 0.91 19.14 -27.37
N MET A 305 0.76 18.39 -26.27
CA MET A 305 0.75 16.93 -26.26
C MET A 305 -0.49 16.39 -25.55
N VAL A 306 -1.06 15.31 -26.11
CA VAL A 306 -2.21 14.61 -25.56
C VAL A 306 -1.88 13.14 -25.45
N ARG A 307 -2.03 12.56 -24.27
CA ARG A 307 -1.92 11.11 -24.05
C ARG A 307 -3.14 10.42 -24.68
N ASN A 308 -2.91 9.34 -25.40
CA ASN A 308 -4.01 8.49 -25.88
C ASN A 308 -4.61 7.73 -24.68
N HIS A 309 -5.92 7.86 -24.46
CA HIS A 309 -6.60 7.19 -23.34
C HIS A 309 -7.01 5.74 -23.66
N TYR A 310 -6.84 5.29 -24.90
CA TYR A 310 -7.30 3.99 -25.39
C TYR A 310 -6.17 3.06 -25.84
N VAL A 311 -4.92 3.54 -25.80
CA VAL A 311 -3.72 2.82 -26.24
C VAL A 311 -2.61 2.98 -25.21
#